data_AF-A0A357EXH3-F1
#
_entry.id   AF-A0A357EXH3-F1
#
_cell.length_a   1.000
_cell.length_b   1.000
_cell.length_c   1.000
_cell.angle_alpha   90.00
_cell.angle_beta   90.00
_cell.angle_gamma   90.00
#
_symmetry.space_group_name_H-M   'P 1'
#
loop_
_entity.id
_entity.type
_entity.pdbx_description
1 polymer ?
#
loop_
_entity_poly.entity_id
_entity_poly.type
_entity_poly.pdbx_seq_one_letter_code
_entity_poly.pdbx_strand_id
1 'polypeptide(L)' 'PVRVTGREKKKTIFGKVWCYRVEPGVFGEGNLIERPGSMVIWVTDDSRRLPVRALVKANVGKVDIKLKKITNPPKPKT' A
#
# COMPACT_ATOMS: atom_id res chain seq x y z
N PRO A 1 -6.29 6.38 -11.59
CA PRO A 1 -6.80 4.98 -11.66
C PRO A 1 -6.07 4.08 -10.64
N VAL A 2 -6.74 3.08 -10.07
CA VAL A 2 -6.14 2.14 -9.09
C VAL A 2 -6.03 0.76 -9.73
N ARG A 3 -4.84 0.15 -9.66
CA ARG A 3 -4.59 -1.19 -10.21
C ARG A 3 -4.17 -2.15 -9.10
N VAL A 4 -4.79 -3.33 -9.04
CA VAL A 4 -4.25 -4.45 -8.29
C VAL A 4 -3.30 -5.19 -9.20
N THR A 5 -1.99 -5.10 -8.92
CA THR A 5 -0.94 -5.60 -9.82
C THR A 5 -0.34 -6.93 -9.37
N GLY A 6 -0.78 -7.47 -8.24
CA GLY A 6 -0.39 -8.81 -7.82
C GLY A 6 -0.83 -9.18 -6.40
N ARG A 7 -0.40 -10.37 -5.97
CA ARG A 7 -0.61 -10.92 -4.63
C ARG A 7 0.69 -11.54 -4.13
N GLU A 8 1.19 -11.07 -2.99
CA GLU A 8 2.49 -11.51 -2.44
C GLU A 8 2.49 -11.53 -0.89
N LYS A 9 3.31 -12.41 -0.29
CA LYS A 9 3.49 -12.46 1.16
C LYS A 9 4.41 -11.35 1.66
N LYS A 10 3.96 -10.52 2.61
CA LYS A 10 4.79 -9.48 3.26
C LYS A 10 5.00 -9.78 4.74
N LYS A 11 6.20 -9.47 5.26
CA LYS A 11 6.47 -9.41 6.70
C LYS A 11 5.85 -8.13 7.26
N THR A 12 4.97 -8.27 8.24
CA THR A 12 4.17 -7.18 8.84
C THR A 12 4.13 -7.35 10.36
N ILE A 13 3.39 -6.47 11.04
CA ILE A 13 3.09 -6.61 12.47
C ILE A 13 2.18 -7.81 12.79
N PHE A 14 1.51 -8.37 11.78
CA PHE A 14 0.68 -9.57 11.89
C PHE A 14 1.42 -10.85 11.46
N GLY A 15 2.75 -10.80 11.36
CA GLY A 15 3.57 -11.87 10.79
C GLY A 15 3.67 -11.81 9.27
N LYS A 16 3.94 -12.96 8.64
CA LYS A 16 4.07 -13.08 7.18
C LYS A 16 2.72 -13.45 6.56
N VAL A 17 2.00 -12.44 6.05
CA VAL A 17 0.63 -12.58 5.56
C VAL A 17 0.53 -12.30 4.07
N TRP A 18 -0.49 -12.84 3.41
CA TRP A 18 -0.81 -12.51 2.02
C TRP A 18 -1.33 -11.09 1.91
N CYS A 19 -0.84 -10.36 0.91
CA CYS A 19 -1.27 -9.00 0.61
C CYS A 19 -1.50 -8.83 -0.89
N TYR A 20 -2.47 -8.00 -1.24
CA TYR A 20 -2.54 -7.42 -2.59
C TYR A 20 -1.51 -6.32 -2.73
N ARG A 21 -0.89 -6.28 -3.90
CA ARG A 21 -0.05 -5.18 -4.36
C ARG A 21 -0.94 -4.22 -5.16
N VAL A 22 -1.05 -2.99 -4.68
CA VAL A 22 -1.88 -1.95 -5.28
C VAL A 22 -0.98 -0.83 -5.79
N GLU A 23 -1.13 -0.45 -7.04
CA GLU A 23 -0.41 0.65 -7.68
C GLU A 23 -1.42 1.75 -8.04
N PRO A 24 -1.52 2.81 -7.23
CA PRO A 24 -2.38 3.94 -7.54
C PRO A 24 -1.66 4.89 -8.50
N GLY A 25 -2.34 5.30 -9.56
CA GLY A 25 -1.90 6.35 -10.47
C GLY A 25 -2.10 7.73 -9.84
N VAL A 26 -1.27 8.08 -8.86
CA VAL A 26 -1.30 9.38 -8.15
C VAL A 26 -0.20 10.35 -8.60
N PHE A 27 0.75 9.88 -9.41
CA PHE A 27 1.86 10.66 -9.95
C PHE A 27 1.64 10.97 -11.43
N GLY A 28 2.15 12.11 -11.88
CA GLY A 28 2.10 12.57 -13.26
C GLY A 28 1.25 13.83 -13.44
N GLU A 29 1.35 14.44 -14.60
CA GLU A 29 0.59 15.64 -14.97
C GLU A 29 -0.93 15.39 -14.82
N GLY A 30 -1.65 16.34 -14.23
CA GLY A 30 -3.08 16.24 -13.96
C GLY A 30 -3.48 15.24 -12.87
N ASN A 31 -2.52 14.63 -12.15
CA ASN A 31 -2.78 13.79 -10.98
C ASN A 31 -2.49 14.54 -9.67
N LEU A 32 -2.83 13.92 -8.53
CA LEU A 32 -2.63 14.50 -7.20
C LEU A 32 -1.21 15.01 -6.94
N ILE A 33 -0.21 14.33 -7.51
CA ILE A 33 1.20 14.72 -7.43
C ILE A 33 1.71 14.98 -8.85
N GLU A 34 1.78 16.26 -9.22
CA GLU A 34 2.25 16.75 -10.52
C GLU A 34 3.78 16.66 -10.69
N ARG A 35 4.35 15.51 -10.34
CA ARG A 35 5.76 15.18 -10.53
C ARG A 35 5.91 13.70 -10.91
N PRO A 36 6.99 13.31 -11.61
CA PRO A 36 7.28 11.90 -11.85
C PRO A 36 7.47 11.13 -10.53
N GLY A 37 6.89 9.93 -10.47
CA GLY A 37 7.01 9.06 -9.31
C GLY A 37 6.18 7.81 -9.43
N SER A 38 6.28 6.94 -8.43
CA SER A 38 5.46 5.74 -8.31
C SER A 38 5.14 5.45 -6.85
N MET A 39 3.97 4.84 -6.64
CA MET A 39 3.53 4.37 -5.34
C MET A 39 3.11 2.91 -5.44
N VAL A 40 3.44 2.16 -4.40
CA VAL A 40 2.93 0.81 -4.17
C VAL A 40 2.36 0.76 -2.77
N ILE A 41 1.18 0.21 -2.60
CA ILE A 41 0.57 -0.06 -1.31
C ILE A 41 0.33 -1.57 -1.21
N TRP A 42 0.78 -2.17 -0.10
CA TRP A 42 0.43 -3.55 0.24
C TRP A 42 -0.71 -3.55 1.24
N VAL A 43 -1.79 -4.23 0.85
CA VAL A 43 -3.03 -4.31 1.61
C VAL A 43 -3.29 -5.78 1.96
N THR A 44 -3.64 -6.11 3.20
CA THR A 44 -3.90 -7.50 3.60
C THR A 44 -4.96 -8.14 2.72
N ASP A 45 -4.73 -9.41 2.39
CA ASP A 45 -5.71 -10.24 1.70
C ASP A 45 -6.65 -10.93 2.70
N ASP A 46 -7.22 -10.14 3.60
CA ASP A 46 -8.35 -10.54 4.44
C ASP A 46 -9.50 -9.55 4.25
N SER A 47 -10.67 -9.81 4.82
CA SER A 47 -11.86 -8.95 4.64
C SER A 47 -11.69 -7.54 5.20
N ARG A 48 -10.68 -7.30 6.05
CA ARG A 48 -10.37 -5.98 6.61
C ARG A 48 -9.56 -5.10 5.66
N ARG A 49 -8.81 -5.71 4.72
CA ARG A 49 -8.02 -5.00 3.69
C ARG A 49 -7.16 -3.88 4.32
N LEU A 50 -6.36 -4.22 5.33
CA LEU A 50 -5.51 -3.27 6.06
C LEU A 50 -4.25 -2.92 5.26
N PRO A 51 -3.92 -1.62 5.09
CA PRO A 51 -2.64 -1.22 4.52
C PRO A 51 -1.51 -1.51 5.52
N VAL A 52 -0.56 -2.36 5.14
CA VAL A 52 0.53 -2.81 6.02
C VAL A 52 1.89 -2.24 5.64
N ARG A 53 2.04 -1.80 4.39
CA ARG A 53 3.26 -1.16 3.88
C ARG A 53 2.92 -0.27 2.70
N ALA A 54 3.63 0.83 2.53
CA ALA A 54 3.64 1.61 1.30
C ALA A 54 5.08 1.92 0.89
N LEU A 55 5.33 1.92 -0.41
CA LEU A 55 6.60 2.34 -0.97
C LEU A 55 6.36 3.47 -1.97
N VAL A 56 6.98 4.61 -1.70
CA VAL A 56 6.97 5.75 -2.60
C VAL A 56 8.36 5.91 -3.20
N LYS A 57 8.44 6.05 -4.51
CA LYS A 57 9.66 6.41 -5.23
C LYS A 57 9.40 7.70 -6.00
N ALA A 58 10.18 8.72 -5.72
CA ALA A 58 10.19 9.98 -6.45
C ALA A 58 11.65 10.31 -6.83
N ASN A 59 11.84 11.35 -7.64
CA ASN A 59 13.19 11.74 -8.07
C ASN A 59 14.11 12.11 -6.88
N VAL A 60 13.54 12.62 -5.80
CA VAL A 60 14.26 13.01 -4.58
C VAL A 60 14.66 11.83 -3.69
N GLY A 61 14.14 10.63 -3.97
CA GLY A 61 14.47 9.43 -3.21
C GLY A 61 13.29 8.50 -2.96
N LYS A 62 13.43 7.66 -1.94
CA LYS A 62 12.52 6.55 -1.64
C LYS A 62 12.06 6.60 -0.19
N VAL A 63 10.75 6.51 0.00
CA VAL A 63 10.12 6.42 1.34
C VAL A 63 9.50 5.04 1.50
N ASP A 64 9.88 4.32 2.56
CA ASP A 64 9.37 3.00 2.92
C ASP A 64 8.57 3.07 4.23
N ILE A 65 7.24 3.05 4.11
CA ILE A 65 6.30 3.22 5.21
C ILE A 65 5.83 1.84 5.65
N LYS A 66 5.96 1.52 6.94
CA LYS A 66 5.54 0.24 7.52
C LYS A 66 4.55 0.48 8.64
N LEU A 67 3.41 -0.23 8.62
CA LEU A 67 2.48 -0.23 9.75
C LEU A 67 3.20 -0.80 10.98
N LYS A 68 3.14 -0.07 12.11
CA LYS A 68 3.81 -0.46 13.37
C LYS A 68 2.83 -0.84 14.47
N LYS A 69 1.68 -0.18 14.51
CA LYS A 69 0.61 -0.43 15.48
C LYS A 69 -0.71 -0.06 14.83
N ILE A 70 -1.78 -0.75 15.21
CA ILE A 70 -3.15 -0.37 14.91
C ILE A 70 -3.93 -0.30 16.21
N THR A 71 -4.73 0.75 16.36
CA THR A 71 -5.67 0.94 17.47
C THR A 71 -7.06 1.02 16.86
N ASN A 72 -8.01 0.28 17.44
CA ASN A 72 -9.38 0.17 16.92
C ASN A 72 -9.45 -0.31 15.45
N PRO A 73 -9.00 -1.55 15.15
CA PRO A 73 -9.01 -2.06 13.78
C PRO A 73 -10.45 -2.16 13.24
N PRO A 74 -10.67 -1.90 11.94
CA PRO A 74 -11.98 -2.07 11.33
C PRO A 74 -12.47 -3.51 11.49
N LYS A 75 -13.79 -3.65 11.73
CA LYS A 75 -14.43 -4.96 11.76
C LYS A 75 -14.29 -5.64 10.38
N PRO A 76 -14.14 -6.97 10.34
CA PRO A 76 -14.24 -7.74 9.10
C PRO A 76 -15.49 -7.34 8.32
N LYS A 77 -15.35 -7.10 7.01
CA LYS A 77 -16.52 -6.95 6.12
C LYS A 77 -17.20 -8.32 6.01
N THR A 78 -18.51 -8.35 6.28
CA THR A 78 -19.38 -9.53 6.09
C THR A 78 -19.57 -9.79 4.61
#